data_AF-A0A9E5LLQ6-F1
#
_entry.id   AF-A0A9E5LLQ6-F1
#
_cell.length_a   1.000
_cell.length_b   1.000
_cell.length_c   1.000
_cell.angle_alpha   90.00
_cell.angle_beta   90.00
_cell.angle_gamma   90.00
#
_symmetry.space_group_name_H-M   'P 1'
#
loop_
_entity.id
_entity.type
_entity.pdbx_description
1 polymer ?
#
loop_
_entity_poly.entity_id
_entity_poly.type
_entity_poly.pdbx_seq_one_letter_code
_entity_poly.pdbx_strand_id
1 'polypeptide(L)'
;MSDILTELENRRAQARLGGGQKRIDAQHSKGKLTARERVEILLDEGSFEEFDMFVVHRCEDFGMADQRPAGDGVVTGWGTINGRMVYVFSQDFTVFGGSLSETHAQKICKIMDMAMQNGAPVIGINDSGGARIQEGVASLAGYAEVFQRNVMASGVIPQISVIMGPCAGGAVYSPAMTDFIFMVKDSSYMFVTGPDVVKTVTNEVVTAEELGGASTHTKKSSVADGAFENDLEALAEIRRLMDFLPLNNREKAPVRPFFDDPNRIELSLDTLIPENPNTPYDMKELIVKVADESDFYEIQEDFAKNIIVGFIRLEGQTIGVVANQPMVLAGCLDIDSSRKAARFVRFCDAFE
;
A
#
# COMPACT_ATOMS: atom_id res chain seq x y z
N MET A 1 -22.85 -8.67 -36.04
CA MET A 1 -21.48 -8.70 -35.50
C MET A 1 -20.96 -7.30 -35.20
N SER A 2 -20.98 -6.35 -36.15
CA SER A 2 -20.60 -4.94 -35.88
C SER A 2 -21.38 -4.30 -34.73
N ASP A 3 -22.69 -4.54 -34.65
CA ASP A 3 -23.57 -3.95 -33.62
C ASP A 3 -23.24 -4.43 -32.19
N ILE A 4 -22.92 -5.72 -32.04
CA ILE A 4 -22.55 -6.34 -30.74
C ILE A 4 -21.21 -5.78 -30.24
N LEU A 5 -20.25 -5.55 -31.14
CA LEU A 5 -18.96 -4.96 -30.78
C LEU A 5 -19.11 -3.50 -30.34
N THR A 6 -19.93 -2.72 -31.03
CA THR A 6 -20.24 -1.34 -30.63
C THR A 6 -20.92 -1.30 -29.26
N GLU A 7 -21.89 -2.18 -29.00
CA GLU A 7 -22.54 -2.29 -27.69
C GLU A 7 -21.56 -2.67 -26.58
N LEU A 8 -20.62 -3.59 -26.85
CA LEU A 8 -19.58 -3.94 -25.90
C LEU A 8 -18.68 -2.74 -25.56
N GLU A 9 -18.24 -1.99 -26.56
CA GLU A 9 -17.42 -0.79 -26.33
C GLU A 9 -18.18 0.29 -25.57
N ASN A 10 -19.48 0.48 -25.85
CA ASN A 10 -20.33 1.39 -25.09
C ASN A 10 -20.45 0.96 -23.62
N ARG A 11 -20.65 -0.34 -23.34
CA ARG A 11 -20.69 -0.85 -21.96
C ARG A 11 -19.37 -0.69 -21.24
N ARG A 12 -18.25 -0.92 -21.92
CA ARG A 12 -16.90 -0.66 -21.37
C ARG A 12 -16.72 0.81 -21.04
N ALA A 13 -17.09 1.72 -21.95
CA ALA A 13 -17.02 3.16 -21.73
C ALA A 13 -17.88 3.58 -20.53
N GLN A 14 -19.10 3.05 -20.40
CA GLN A 14 -19.96 3.32 -19.24
C GLN A 14 -19.38 2.78 -17.93
N ALA A 15 -18.89 1.54 -17.92
CA ALA A 15 -18.28 0.94 -16.72
C ALA A 15 -17.03 1.71 -16.26
N ARG A 16 -16.26 2.28 -17.19
CA ARG A 16 -15.09 3.11 -16.88
C ARG A 16 -15.44 4.44 -16.21
N LEU A 17 -16.66 4.95 -16.38
CA LEU A 17 -17.11 6.20 -15.73
C LEU A 17 -17.42 6.03 -14.24
N GLY A 18 -17.48 4.80 -13.72
CA GLY A 18 -17.73 4.53 -12.30
C GLY A 18 -19.00 5.22 -11.79
N GLY A 19 -18.86 6.08 -10.78
CA GLY A 19 -19.93 6.90 -10.22
C GLY A 19 -20.40 8.09 -11.08
N GLY A 20 -19.86 8.23 -12.29
CA GLY A 20 -20.17 9.28 -13.27
C GLY A 20 -19.24 10.49 -13.18
N GLN A 21 -19.18 11.27 -14.28
CA GLN A 21 -18.23 12.38 -14.45
C GLN A 21 -18.24 13.38 -13.28
N LYS A 22 -19.42 13.75 -12.78
CA LYS A 22 -19.54 14.69 -11.66
C LYS A 22 -18.81 14.21 -10.39
N ARG A 23 -18.77 12.89 -10.14
CA ARG A 23 -18.07 12.32 -8.98
C ARG A 23 -16.57 12.20 -9.23
N ILE A 24 -16.16 11.97 -10.47
CA ILE A 24 -14.76 12.03 -10.91
C ILE A 24 -14.22 13.45 -10.69
N ASP A 25 -14.93 14.47 -11.18
CA ASP A 25 -14.53 15.87 -11.00
C ASP A 25 -14.41 16.25 -9.51
N ALA A 26 -15.31 15.72 -8.66
CA ALA A 26 -15.28 15.93 -7.22
C ALA A 26 -14.14 15.19 -6.51
N GLN A 27 -13.66 14.07 -7.06
CA GLN A 27 -12.46 13.37 -6.59
C GLN A 27 -11.22 14.17 -6.97
N HIS A 28 -11.11 14.60 -8.24
CA HIS A 28 -10.01 15.45 -8.71
C HIS A 28 -9.93 16.79 -8.00
N SER A 29 -11.07 17.42 -7.67
CA SER A 29 -11.08 18.68 -6.91
C SER A 29 -10.50 18.56 -5.50
N LYS A 30 -10.35 17.34 -4.98
CA LYS A 30 -9.69 17.04 -3.70
C LYS A 30 -8.22 16.65 -3.86
N GLY A 31 -7.66 16.78 -5.07
CA GLY A 31 -6.28 16.39 -5.37
C GLY A 31 -6.06 14.88 -5.46
N LYS A 32 -7.13 14.09 -5.54
CA LYS A 32 -7.07 12.62 -5.59
C LYS A 32 -7.29 12.12 -7.01
N LEU A 33 -6.58 11.09 -7.41
CA LEU A 33 -6.84 10.37 -8.66
C LEU A 33 -8.02 9.40 -8.51
N THR A 34 -8.55 8.96 -9.64
CA THR A 34 -9.53 7.87 -9.71
C THR A 34 -8.84 6.50 -9.58
N ALA A 35 -9.62 5.45 -9.32
CA ALA A 35 -9.10 4.09 -9.22
C ALA A 35 -8.34 3.65 -10.48
N ARG A 36 -8.85 4.00 -11.67
CA ARG A 36 -8.26 3.60 -12.96
C ARG A 36 -7.00 4.38 -13.29
N GLU A 37 -7.00 5.69 -13.04
CA GLU A 37 -5.80 6.52 -13.20
C GLU A 37 -4.65 6.01 -12.31
N ARG A 38 -4.96 5.63 -11.06
CA ARG A 38 -3.95 5.06 -10.14
C ARG A 38 -3.38 3.75 -10.66
N VAL A 39 -4.20 2.87 -11.22
CA VAL A 39 -3.74 1.61 -11.83
C VAL A 39 -2.89 1.87 -13.08
N GLU A 40 -3.29 2.82 -13.93
CA GLU A 40 -2.56 3.20 -15.14
C GLU A 40 -1.17 3.78 -14.83
N ILE A 41 -1.05 4.57 -13.77
CA ILE A 41 0.25 5.10 -13.32
C ILE A 41 1.12 4.02 -12.65
N LEU A 42 0.49 3.12 -11.88
CA LEU A 42 1.22 2.08 -11.15
C LEU A 42 1.84 1.06 -12.10
N LEU A 43 1.08 0.60 -13.10
CA LEU A 43 1.47 -0.48 -13.99
C LEU A 43 2.21 0.04 -15.23
N ASP A 44 2.97 -0.84 -15.87
CA ASP A 44 3.61 -0.53 -17.15
C ASP A 44 2.54 -0.24 -18.22
N GLU A 45 2.84 0.71 -19.11
CA GLU A 45 1.92 1.18 -20.14
C GLU A 45 1.37 0.01 -20.97
N GLY A 46 0.04 -0.10 -21.04
CA GLY A 46 -0.65 -1.14 -21.82
C GLY A 46 -0.60 -2.55 -21.23
N SER A 47 -0.05 -2.75 -20.02
CA SER A 47 0.05 -4.07 -19.38
C SER A 47 -1.19 -4.51 -18.60
N PHE A 48 -2.08 -3.58 -18.22
CA PHE A 48 -3.21 -3.88 -17.35
C PHE A 48 -4.28 -4.73 -18.05
N GLU A 49 -4.55 -5.91 -17.51
CA GLU A 49 -5.68 -6.76 -17.88
C GLU A 49 -6.69 -6.77 -16.73
N GLU A 50 -7.86 -6.17 -16.98
CA GLU A 50 -8.93 -6.06 -16.00
C GLU A 50 -9.83 -7.30 -15.98
N PHE A 51 -10.14 -7.76 -14.77
CA PHE A 51 -11.15 -8.79 -14.52
C PHE A 51 -12.43 -8.19 -13.96
N ASP A 52 -13.55 -8.88 -14.23
CA ASP A 52 -14.83 -8.62 -13.57
C ASP A 52 -15.36 -7.17 -13.71
N MET A 53 -15.05 -6.51 -14.84
CA MET A 53 -15.48 -5.13 -15.14
C MET A 53 -17.00 -4.95 -15.04
N PHE A 54 -17.78 -5.98 -15.38
CA PHE A 54 -19.25 -5.92 -15.42
C PHE A 54 -19.93 -6.60 -14.22
N VAL A 55 -19.19 -7.06 -13.22
CA VAL A 55 -19.79 -7.61 -12.00
C VAL A 55 -20.59 -6.52 -11.29
N VAL A 56 -21.74 -6.89 -10.74
CA VAL A 56 -22.62 -6.01 -9.97
C VAL A 56 -23.03 -6.69 -8.67
N HIS A 57 -23.39 -5.92 -7.65
CA HIS A 57 -23.93 -6.49 -6.43
C HIS A 57 -25.29 -7.17 -6.64
N ARG A 58 -25.60 -8.06 -5.70
CA ARG A 58 -26.85 -8.84 -5.68
C ARG A 58 -27.81 -8.42 -4.56
N CYS A 59 -27.46 -7.35 -3.83
CA CYS A 59 -28.32 -6.81 -2.78
C CYS A 59 -29.64 -6.25 -3.32
N GLU A 60 -30.75 -6.68 -2.72
CA GLU A 60 -32.12 -6.21 -3.02
C GLU A 60 -32.64 -5.27 -1.91
N ASP A 61 -31.99 -5.23 -0.75
CA ASP A 61 -32.42 -4.44 0.41
C ASP A 61 -32.12 -2.94 0.24
N PHE A 62 -32.80 -2.10 1.02
CA PHE A 62 -32.57 -0.64 1.10
C PHE A 62 -32.61 0.11 -0.25
N GLY A 63 -33.32 -0.42 -1.25
CA GLY A 63 -33.40 0.17 -2.59
C GLY A 63 -32.14 -0.04 -3.44
N MET A 64 -31.21 -0.90 -3.02
CA MET A 64 -29.99 -1.20 -3.77
C MET A 64 -30.31 -1.82 -5.15
N ALA A 65 -31.45 -2.51 -5.29
CA ALA A 65 -31.89 -3.11 -6.54
C ALA A 65 -31.91 -2.13 -7.73
N ASP A 66 -32.20 -0.86 -7.47
CA ASP A 66 -32.38 0.19 -8.47
C ASP A 66 -31.06 0.76 -9.02
N GLN A 67 -29.94 0.51 -8.34
CA GLN A 67 -28.63 1.05 -8.71
C GLN A 67 -27.56 -0.04 -8.66
N ARG A 68 -27.23 -0.61 -9.82
CA ARG A 68 -26.22 -1.69 -9.94
C ARG A 68 -25.03 -1.25 -10.81
N PRO A 69 -24.15 -0.39 -10.30
CA PRO A 69 -22.99 0.09 -11.05
C PRO A 69 -22.06 -1.08 -11.39
N ALA A 70 -21.55 -1.08 -12.63
CA ALA A 70 -20.59 -2.08 -13.10
C ALA A 70 -19.29 -2.00 -12.30
N GLY A 71 -18.72 -3.16 -12.00
CA GLY A 71 -17.48 -3.34 -11.25
C GLY A 71 -17.66 -3.31 -9.73
N ASP A 72 -18.83 -2.88 -9.23
CA ASP A 72 -19.20 -2.84 -7.82
C ASP A 72 -18.22 -2.07 -6.89
N GLY A 73 -17.57 -1.05 -7.46
CA GLY A 73 -16.71 -0.12 -6.72
C GLY A 73 -15.29 -0.58 -6.47
N VAL A 74 -14.81 -1.61 -7.20
CA VAL A 74 -13.39 -1.97 -7.23
C VAL A 74 -12.96 -2.37 -8.64
N VAL A 75 -11.82 -1.85 -9.07
CA VAL A 75 -11.12 -2.27 -10.28
C VAL A 75 -10.11 -3.33 -9.87
N THR A 76 -10.11 -4.49 -10.52
CA THR A 76 -9.26 -5.63 -10.17
C THR A 76 -8.64 -6.22 -11.41
N GLY A 77 -7.39 -6.64 -11.32
CA GLY A 77 -6.73 -7.31 -12.44
C GLY A 77 -5.27 -7.59 -12.14
N TRP A 78 -4.49 -7.70 -13.20
CA TRP A 78 -3.05 -7.87 -13.14
C TRP A 78 -2.38 -7.05 -14.24
N GLY A 79 -1.08 -6.86 -14.12
CA GLY A 79 -0.24 -6.29 -15.16
C GLY A 79 1.22 -6.46 -14.78
N THR A 80 2.08 -5.55 -15.23
CA THR A 80 3.50 -5.59 -14.90
C THR A 80 4.00 -4.29 -14.28
N ILE A 81 5.02 -4.39 -13.43
CA ILE A 81 5.86 -3.27 -13.00
C ILE A 81 7.29 -3.65 -13.40
N ASN A 82 7.89 -2.84 -14.29
CA ASN A 82 9.21 -3.10 -14.86
C ASN A 82 9.31 -4.51 -15.48
N GLY A 83 8.25 -4.92 -16.19
CA GLY A 83 8.12 -6.21 -16.85
C GLY A 83 7.81 -7.40 -15.92
N ARG A 84 7.69 -7.17 -14.61
CA ARG A 84 7.44 -8.21 -13.62
C ARG A 84 5.98 -8.24 -13.20
N MET A 85 5.38 -9.44 -13.17
CA MET A 85 3.95 -9.63 -12.91
C MET A 85 3.54 -9.14 -11.52
N VAL A 86 2.40 -8.44 -11.45
CA VAL A 86 1.78 -8.01 -10.19
C VAL A 86 0.25 -8.05 -10.32
N TYR A 87 -0.43 -8.42 -9.24
CA TYR A 87 -1.89 -8.30 -9.13
C TYR A 87 -2.25 -7.01 -8.41
N VAL A 88 -3.33 -6.37 -8.82
CA VAL A 88 -3.74 -5.08 -8.25
C VAL A 88 -5.26 -5.01 -8.09
N PHE A 89 -5.68 -4.47 -6.96
CA PHE A 89 -7.03 -3.92 -6.82
C PHE A 89 -6.96 -2.43 -6.48
N SER A 90 -7.89 -1.65 -7.02
CA SER A 90 -8.05 -0.23 -6.71
C SER A 90 -9.50 0.10 -6.47
N GLN A 91 -9.81 0.59 -5.29
CA GLN A 91 -11.17 0.91 -4.87
C GLN A 91 -11.63 2.24 -5.47
N ASP A 92 -12.81 2.23 -6.07
CA ASP A 92 -13.40 3.42 -6.69
C ASP A 92 -14.36 4.10 -5.70
N PHE A 93 -13.86 5.13 -5.04
CA PHE A 93 -14.64 5.93 -4.08
C PHE A 93 -15.87 6.59 -4.72
N THR A 94 -15.88 6.78 -6.04
CA THR A 94 -17.04 7.38 -6.72
C THR A 94 -18.26 6.44 -6.73
N VAL A 95 -18.04 5.12 -6.59
CA VAL A 95 -19.09 4.09 -6.57
C VAL A 95 -19.39 3.70 -5.12
N PHE A 96 -20.55 4.13 -4.61
CA PHE A 96 -20.98 3.89 -3.22
C PHE A 96 -19.91 4.18 -2.14
N GLY A 97 -19.05 5.19 -2.36
CA GLY A 97 -17.97 5.52 -1.42
C GLY A 97 -16.88 4.45 -1.34
N GLY A 98 -16.73 3.61 -2.37
CA GLY A 98 -15.83 2.47 -2.37
C GLY A 98 -16.22 1.40 -1.34
N SER A 99 -17.47 1.39 -0.85
CA SER A 99 -17.90 0.50 0.22
C SER A 99 -17.85 -0.97 -0.19
N LEU A 100 -17.31 -1.80 0.71
CA LEU A 100 -17.09 -3.22 0.46
C LEU A 100 -18.39 -4.00 0.62
N SER A 101 -18.87 -4.58 -0.48
CA SER A 101 -19.95 -5.56 -0.59
C SER A 101 -19.42 -6.99 -0.70
N GLU A 102 -20.33 -7.95 -0.73
CA GLU A 102 -20.02 -9.35 -1.02
C GLU A 102 -19.27 -9.51 -2.36
N THR A 103 -19.78 -8.91 -3.44
CA THR A 103 -19.21 -9.02 -4.78
C THR A 103 -17.93 -8.21 -4.97
N HIS A 104 -17.81 -7.05 -4.31
CA HIS A 104 -16.56 -6.30 -4.25
C HIS A 104 -15.46 -7.15 -3.60
N ALA A 105 -15.76 -7.78 -2.46
CA ALA A 105 -14.82 -8.70 -1.80
C ALA A 105 -14.47 -9.90 -2.68
N GLN A 106 -15.46 -10.53 -3.34
CA GLN A 106 -15.23 -11.65 -4.25
C GLN A 106 -14.24 -11.30 -5.39
N LYS A 107 -14.30 -10.08 -5.93
CA LYS A 107 -13.35 -9.60 -6.94
C LYS A 107 -11.93 -9.49 -6.38
N ILE A 108 -11.77 -8.92 -5.18
CA ILE A 108 -10.46 -8.83 -4.50
C ILE A 108 -9.93 -10.24 -4.22
N CYS A 109 -10.76 -11.11 -3.64
CA CYS A 109 -10.40 -12.50 -3.35
C CYS A 109 -9.94 -13.25 -4.60
N LYS A 110 -10.60 -13.06 -5.75
CA LYS A 110 -10.21 -13.69 -7.02
C LYS A 110 -8.76 -13.36 -7.39
N ILE A 111 -8.38 -12.09 -7.38
CA ILE A 111 -7.00 -11.73 -7.77
C ILE A 111 -5.98 -12.16 -6.72
N MET A 112 -6.34 -12.19 -5.43
CA MET A 112 -5.45 -12.70 -4.38
C MET A 112 -5.22 -14.21 -4.53
N ASP A 113 -6.26 -14.97 -4.87
CA ASP A 113 -6.15 -16.40 -5.17
C ASP A 113 -5.25 -16.64 -6.39
N MET A 114 -5.41 -15.82 -7.45
CA MET A 114 -4.56 -15.89 -8.64
C MET A 114 -3.11 -15.49 -8.34
N ALA A 115 -2.89 -14.46 -7.52
CA ALA A 115 -1.56 -14.02 -7.10
C ALA A 115 -0.81 -15.12 -6.34
N MET A 116 -1.50 -15.79 -5.42
CA MET A 116 -0.98 -16.94 -4.67
C MET A 116 -0.66 -18.13 -5.59
N GLN A 117 -1.50 -18.39 -6.59
CA GLN A 117 -1.29 -19.49 -7.54
C GLN A 117 -0.10 -19.25 -8.47
N ASN A 118 0.15 -17.99 -8.86
CA ASN A 118 1.21 -17.61 -9.79
C ASN A 118 2.49 -17.13 -9.10
N GLY A 119 2.47 -16.97 -7.77
CA GLY A 119 3.62 -16.46 -7.01
C GLY A 119 3.96 -15.03 -7.39
N ALA A 120 2.96 -14.14 -7.47
CA ALA A 120 3.17 -12.74 -7.81
C ALA A 120 2.65 -11.82 -6.69
N PRO A 121 3.24 -10.64 -6.47
CA PRO A 121 2.81 -9.71 -5.43
C PRO A 121 1.38 -9.20 -5.64
N VAL A 122 0.75 -8.74 -4.56
CA VAL A 122 -0.56 -8.04 -4.60
C VAL A 122 -0.41 -6.63 -4.06
N ILE A 123 -0.87 -5.64 -4.84
CA ILE A 123 -0.95 -4.25 -4.42
C ILE A 123 -2.42 -3.86 -4.24
N GLY A 124 -2.78 -3.44 -3.03
CA GLY A 124 -4.10 -2.92 -2.70
C GLY A 124 -4.10 -1.40 -2.62
N ILE A 125 -4.80 -0.74 -3.54
CA ILE A 125 -5.02 0.71 -3.51
C ILE A 125 -6.38 0.98 -2.87
N ASN A 126 -6.33 1.46 -1.63
CA ASN A 126 -7.49 1.58 -0.75
C ASN A 126 -8.03 3.02 -0.72
N ASP A 127 -9.32 3.15 -0.98
CA ASP A 127 -10.08 4.41 -0.96
C ASP A 127 -11.56 4.07 -0.71
N SER A 128 -11.87 3.72 0.54
CA SER A 128 -13.14 3.13 0.94
C SER A 128 -13.68 3.68 2.25
N GLY A 129 -14.95 4.06 2.24
CA GLY A 129 -15.69 4.44 3.44
C GLY A 129 -15.96 3.30 4.42
N GLY A 130 -15.58 2.06 4.10
CA GLY A 130 -15.75 0.89 4.96
C GLY A 130 -16.78 -0.11 4.46
N ALA A 131 -17.49 -0.76 5.38
CA ALA A 131 -18.50 -1.77 5.08
C ALA A 131 -19.71 -1.17 4.34
N ARG A 132 -20.24 -1.89 3.35
CA ARG A 132 -21.55 -1.55 2.77
C ARG A 132 -22.65 -1.96 3.73
N ILE A 133 -23.10 -1.01 4.54
CA ILE A 133 -24.09 -1.22 5.62
C ILE A 133 -25.37 -1.89 5.09
N GLN A 134 -25.78 -1.55 3.86
CA GLN A 134 -26.97 -2.08 3.21
C GLN A 134 -26.91 -3.61 2.99
N GLU A 135 -25.71 -4.21 2.95
CA GLU A 135 -25.52 -5.65 2.81
C GLU A 135 -25.32 -6.37 4.16
N GLY A 136 -25.23 -5.63 5.26
CA GLY A 136 -25.12 -6.17 6.61
C GLY A 136 -24.01 -7.22 6.76
N VAL A 137 -24.40 -8.42 7.21
CA VAL A 137 -23.45 -9.51 7.49
C VAL A 137 -22.72 -10.03 6.24
N ALA A 138 -23.28 -9.86 5.03
CA ALA A 138 -22.62 -10.28 3.81
C ALA A 138 -21.37 -9.42 3.51
N SER A 139 -21.43 -8.12 3.82
CA SER A 139 -20.26 -7.23 3.77
C SER A 139 -19.18 -7.66 4.77
N LEU A 140 -19.58 -8.02 6.00
CA LEU A 140 -18.64 -8.50 7.02
C LEU A 140 -18.02 -9.85 6.66
N ALA A 141 -18.78 -10.76 6.06
CA ALA A 141 -18.26 -12.02 5.53
C ALA A 141 -17.26 -11.76 4.38
N GLY A 142 -17.54 -10.79 3.51
CA GLY A 142 -16.61 -10.33 2.47
C GLY A 142 -15.27 -9.87 3.05
N TYR A 143 -15.29 -9.08 4.12
CA TYR A 143 -14.06 -8.71 4.84
C TYR A 143 -13.29 -9.94 5.34
N ALA A 144 -13.98 -10.87 6.00
CA ALA A 144 -13.35 -12.07 6.56
C ALA A 144 -12.65 -12.92 5.47
N GLU A 145 -13.25 -13.03 4.29
CA GLU A 145 -12.66 -13.74 3.14
C GLU A 145 -11.37 -13.09 2.61
N VAL A 146 -11.32 -11.75 2.58
CA VAL A 146 -10.11 -11.00 2.23
C VAL A 146 -9.04 -11.20 3.30
N PHE A 147 -9.40 -11.05 4.58
CA PHE A 147 -8.45 -11.22 5.70
C PHE A 147 -7.84 -12.62 5.73
N GLN A 148 -8.65 -13.65 5.51
CA GLN A 148 -8.18 -15.03 5.43
C GLN A 148 -7.10 -15.19 4.36
N ARG A 149 -7.27 -14.55 3.19
CA ARG A 149 -6.28 -14.57 2.12
C ARG A 149 -5.04 -13.76 2.45
N ASN A 150 -5.16 -12.63 3.15
CA ASN A 150 -3.99 -11.89 3.62
C ASN A 150 -3.10 -12.76 4.52
N VAL A 151 -3.72 -13.47 5.46
CA VAL A 151 -3.02 -14.39 6.36
C VAL A 151 -2.37 -15.53 5.60
N MET A 152 -3.08 -16.13 4.65
CA MET A 152 -2.55 -17.24 3.83
C MET A 152 -1.40 -16.79 2.91
N ALA A 153 -1.40 -15.53 2.48
CA ALA A 153 -0.36 -14.95 1.62
C ALA A 153 0.84 -14.37 2.39
N SER A 154 0.74 -14.20 3.71
CA SER A 154 1.80 -13.61 4.54
C SER A 154 3.09 -14.44 4.49
N GLY A 155 4.18 -13.83 4.02
CA GLY A 155 5.46 -14.51 3.80
C GLY A 155 5.46 -15.50 2.62
N VAL A 156 4.46 -15.44 1.74
CA VAL A 156 4.38 -16.26 0.51
C VAL A 156 4.54 -15.39 -0.73
N ILE A 157 3.75 -14.32 -0.82
CA ILE A 157 3.85 -13.28 -1.83
C ILE A 157 3.89 -11.91 -1.12
N PRO A 158 4.65 -10.93 -1.60
CA PRO A 158 4.61 -9.59 -1.04
C PRO A 158 3.22 -8.96 -1.18
N GLN A 159 2.75 -8.36 -0.11
CA GLN A 159 1.47 -7.67 -0.03
C GLN A 159 1.71 -6.20 0.35
N ILE A 160 1.32 -5.27 -0.51
CA ILE A 160 1.52 -3.84 -0.29
C ILE A 160 0.17 -3.14 -0.27
N SER A 161 -0.09 -2.35 0.75
CA SER A 161 -1.27 -1.49 0.84
C SER A 161 -0.88 -0.03 0.64
N VAL A 162 -1.58 0.63 -0.28
CA VAL A 162 -1.49 2.07 -0.50
C VAL A 162 -2.82 2.69 -0.10
N ILE A 163 -2.81 3.58 0.88
CA ILE A 163 -3.99 4.23 1.42
C ILE A 163 -4.06 5.62 0.79
N MET A 164 -4.98 5.77 -0.16
CA MET A 164 -5.11 6.97 -0.98
C MET A 164 -6.50 7.60 -0.78
N GLY A 165 -7.06 7.45 0.41
CA GLY A 165 -8.40 7.88 0.74
C GLY A 165 -8.82 7.50 2.16
N PRO A 166 -10.11 7.62 2.48
CA PRO A 166 -10.67 7.07 3.70
C PRO A 166 -10.44 5.56 3.77
N CYS A 167 -10.19 5.05 4.97
CA CYS A 167 -10.16 3.64 5.27
C CYS A 167 -10.63 3.45 6.72
N ALA A 168 -11.92 3.15 6.92
CA ALA A 168 -12.54 3.14 8.25
C ALA A 168 -13.18 1.79 8.60
N GLY A 169 -13.20 1.47 9.90
CA GLY A 169 -13.85 0.26 10.40
C GLY A 169 -13.16 -1.00 9.92
N GLY A 170 -13.91 -1.93 9.34
CA GLY A 170 -13.36 -3.19 8.82
C GLY A 170 -12.27 -3.01 7.76
N ALA A 171 -12.29 -1.91 7.01
CA ALA A 171 -11.34 -1.66 5.93
C ALA A 171 -9.88 -1.61 6.39
N VAL A 172 -9.62 -1.24 7.65
CA VAL A 172 -8.23 -1.09 8.16
C VAL A 172 -7.52 -2.42 8.40
N TYR A 173 -8.26 -3.51 8.55
CA TYR A 173 -7.66 -4.78 8.98
C TYR A 173 -6.96 -5.55 7.87
N SER A 174 -7.39 -5.41 6.61
CA SER A 174 -6.64 -5.98 5.48
C SER A 174 -5.27 -5.32 5.36
N PRO A 175 -5.16 -3.97 5.26
CA PRO A 175 -3.87 -3.29 5.29
C PRO A 175 -3.00 -3.66 6.49
N ALA A 176 -3.58 -3.75 7.69
CA ALA A 176 -2.85 -4.16 8.90
C ALA A 176 -2.21 -5.56 8.83
N MET A 177 -2.70 -6.42 7.94
CA MET A 177 -2.14 -7.77 7.70
C MET A 177 -1.19 -7.83 6.49
N THR A 178 -1.15 -6.80 5.65
CA THR A 178 -0.18 -6.69 4.55
C THR A 178 1.20 -6.27 5.05
N ASP A 179 2.25 -6.51 4.25
CA ASP A 179 3.64 -6.32 4.68
C ASP A 179 4.00 -4.85 4.87
N PHE A 180 3.59 -4.00 3.91
CA PHE A 180 3.83 -2.55 3.96
C PHE A 180 2.54 -1.74 3.76
N ILE A 181 2.43 -0.64 4.49
CA ILE A 181 1.33 0.32 4.42
C ILE A 181 1.90 1.71 4.13
N PHE A 182 1.62 2.24 2.95
CA PHE A 182 1.96 3.62 2.59
C PHE A 182 0.71 4.49 2.53
N MET A 183 0.81 5.73 2.98
CA MET A 183 -0.30 6.67 3.03
C MET A 183 -0.01 7.92 2.20
N VAL A 184 -1.05 8.57 1.69
CA VAL A 184 -0.93 9.90 1.06
C VAL A 184 -1.31 10.98 2.06
N LYS A 185 -0.44 11.97 2.26
CA LYS A 185 -0.68 13.08 3.19
C LYS A 185 -1.95 13.85 2.80
N ASP A 186 -2.65 14.37 3.81
CA ASP A 186 -3.82 15.24 3.73
C ASP A 186 -5.07 14.69 3.00
N SER A 187 -4.95 13.56 2.29
CA SER A 187 -6.01 12.97 1.47
C SER A 187 -6.39 11.55 1.88
N SER A 188 -5.65 10.97 2.84
CA SER A 188 -5.88 9.63 3.36
C SER A 188 -5.91 9.58 4.90
N TYR A 189 -6.68 8.65 5.45
CA TYR A 189 -6.72 8.40 6.89
C TYR A 189 -7.22 6.99 7.20
N MET A 190 -6.84 6.48 8.38
CA MET A 190 -7.24 5.16 8.87
C MET A 190 -7.68 5.18 10.33
N PHE A 191 -8.78 4.52 10.65
CA PHE A 191 -9.15 4.25 12.06
C PHE A 191 -10.19 3.14 12.16
N VAL A 192 -10.18 2.41 13.27
CA VAL A 192 -11.22 1.40 13.56
C VAL A 192 -12.56 2.09 13.84
N THR A 193 -12.56 3.15 14.62
CA THR A 193 -13.77 3.86 15.05
C THR A 193 -13.64 5.34 14.69
N GLY A 194 -14.64 5.88 14.00
CA GLY A 194 -14.58 7.26 13.51
C GLY A 194 -14.77 8.34 14.58
N PRO A 195 -14.39 9.59 14.27
CA PRO A 195 -14.42 10.70 15.23
C PRO A 195 -15.79 10.97 15.86
N ASP A 196 -16.87 10.81 15.08
CA ASP A 196 -18.24 11.01 15.58
C ASP A 196 -18.59 10.02 16.71
N VAL A 197 -18.11 8.78 16.61
CA VAL A 197 -18.32 7.75 17.63
C VAL A 197 -17.41 8.00 18.83
N VAL A 198 -16.16 8.41 18.60
CA VAL A 198 -15.23 8.82 19.68
C VAL A 198 -15.85 9.93 20.51
N LYS A 199 -16.41 10.96 19.87
CA LYS A 199 -17.08 12.08 20.55
C LYS A 199 -18.27 11.64 21.38
N THR A 200 -19.13 10.77 20.86
CA THR A 200 -20.34 10.34 21.57
C THR A 200 -20.04 9.42 22.76
N VAL A 201 -18.98 8.60 22.68
CA VAL A 201 -18.64 7.63 23.74
C VAL A 201 -17.68 8.20 24.78
N THR A 202 -16.70 8.99 24.36
CA THR A 202 -15.60 9.47 25.24
C THR A 202 -15.68 10.97 25.54
N ASN A 203 -16.54 11.72 24.85
CA ASN A 203 -16.58 13.19 24.83
C ASN A 203 -15.31 13.87 24.29
N GLU A 204 -14.40 13.10 23.68
CA GLU A 204 -13.23 13.65 23.01
C GLU A 204 -13.60 14.21 21.63
N VAL A 205 -13.20 15.45 21.34
CA VAL A 205 -13.41 16.08 20.03
C VAL A 205 -12.08 16.06 19.30
N VAL A 206 -12.01 15.23 18.27
CA VAL A 206 -10.82 15.02 17.44
C VAL A 206 -11.24 15.04 15.96
N THR A 207 -10.39 15.53 15.08
CA THR A 207 -10.61 15.48 13.63
C THR A 207 -10.19 14.11 13.06
N ALA A 208 -10.61 13.79 11.82
CA ALA A 208 -10.16 12.57 11.14
C ALA A 208 -8.63 12.53 10.96
N GLU A 209 -8.03 13.68 10.64
CA GLU A 209 -6.58 13.82 10.47
C GLU A 209 -5.82 13.62 11.79
N GLU A 210 -6.29 14.22 12.88
CA GLU A 210 -5.67 14.02 14.19
C GLU A 210 -5.80 12.57 14.67
N LEU A 211 -6.96 11.95 14.43
CA LEU A 211 -7.26 10.59 14.88
C LEU A 211 -6.45 9.53 14.11
N GLY A 212 -6.34 9.69 12.79
CA GLY A 212 -5.85 8.63 11.91
C GLY A 212 -5.25 9.13 10.60
N GLY A 213 -4.83 10.39 10.53
CA GLY A 213 -4.13 10.93 9.38
C GLY A 213 -2.76 10.29 9.17
N ALA A 214 -2.18 10.50 7.99
CA ALA A 214 -0.91 9.92 7.59
C ALA A 214 0.21 10.23 8.62
N SER A 215 0.29 11.47 9.11
CA SER A 215 1.31 11.86 10.11
C SER A 215 1.12 11.16 11.45
N THR A 216 -0.11 10.89 11.87
CA THR A 216 -0.37 10.12 13.11
C THR A 216 0.12 8.69 12.94
N HIS A 217 -0.10 8.10 11.76
CA HIS A 217 0.30 6.72 11.52
C HIS A 217 1.79 6.50 11.30
N THR A 218 2.49 7.44 10.67
CA THR A 218 3.94 7.36 10.41
C THR A 218 4.82 7.81 11.57
N LYS A 219 4.30 8.55 12.55
CA LYS A 219 5.13 9.08 13.66
C LYS A 219 4.76 8.52 15.03
N LYS A 220 3.49 8.18 15.25
CA LYS A 220 2.97 7.85 16.59
C LYS A 220 2.52 6.40 16.71
N SER A 221 1.69 5.93 15.79
CA SER A 221 0.98 4.65 15.98
C SER A 221 1.76 3.41 15.56
N SER A 222 2.88 3.54 14.84
CA SER A 222 3.63 2.44 14.18
C SER A 222 2.94 1.72 13.01
N VAL A 223 1.81 2.24 12.51
CA VAL A 223 0.99 1.55 11.49
C VAL A 223 1.50 1.75 10.07
N ALA A 224 1.89 2.98 9.71
CA ALA A 224 2.30 3.29 8.33
C ALA A 224 3.82 3.29 8.19
N ASP A 225 4.28 2.72 7.08
CA ASP A 225 5.69 2.56 6.74
C ASP A 225 6.27 3.77 6.00
N GLY A 226 5.41 4.62 5.45
CA GLY A 226 5.78 5.89 4.84
C GLY A 226 4.55 6.75 4.51
N ALA A 227 4.77 8.04 4.33
CA ALA A 227 3.74 8.97 3.87
C ALA A 227 4.28 9.88 2.78
N PHE A 228 3.57 9.94 1.65
CA PHE A 228 3.97 10.70 0.45
C PHE A 228 3.09 11.93 0.26
N GLU A 229 3.58 12.95 -0.45
CA GLU A 229 2.86 14.22 -0.60
C GLU A 229 1.60 14.10 -1.45
N ASN A 230 1.59 13.18 -2.41
CA ASN A 230 0.48 13.03 -3.35
C ASN A 230 0.41 11.63 -3.96
N ASP A 231 -0.67 11.37 -4.69
CA ASP A 231 -0.95 10.09 -5.34
C ASP A 231 0.16 9.65 -6.32
N LEU A 232 0.73 10.58 -7.10
CA LEU A 232 1.76 10.26 -8.11
C LEU A 232 3.06 9.80 -7.45
N GLU A 233 3.52 10.54 -6.44
CA GLU A 233 4.73 10.19 -5.69
C GLU A 233 4.57 8.84 -4.98
N ALA A 234 3.42 8.61 -4.35
CA ALA A 234 3.15 7.33 -3.69
C ALA A 234 3.27 6.16 -4.68
N LEU A 235 2.63 6.24 -5.85
CA LEU A 235 2.67 5.18 -6.85
C LEU A 235 4.06 4.99 -7.44
N ALA A 236 4.83 6.06 -7.63
CA ALA A 236 6.23 5.98 -8.07
C ALA A 236 7.12 5.27 -7.05
N GLU A 237 6.97 5.58 -5.76
CA GLU A 237 7.74 4.92 -4.71
C GLU A 237 7.30 3.47 -4.50
N ILE A 238 6.03 3.11 -4.73
CA ILE A 238 5.63 1.70 -4.77
C ILE A 238 6.33 0.95 -5.90
N ARG A 239 6.44 1.55 -7.10
CA ARG A 239 7.22 0.95 -8.20
C ARG A 239 8.68 0.77 -7.81
N ARG A 240 9.29 1.76 -7.13
CA ARG A 240 10.67 1.67 -6.61
C ARG A 240 10.82 0.56 -5.58
N LEU A 241 9.90 0.43 -4.62
CA LEU A 241 9.91 -0.65 -3.63
C LEU A 241 9.82 -2.02 -4.32
N MET A 242 8.91 -2.17 -5.27
CA MET A 242 8.74 -3.42 -6.03
C MET A 242 10.03 -3.88 -6.71
N ASP A 243 10.90 -2.96 -7.14
CA ASP A 243 12.20 -3.30 -7.70
C ASP A 243 13.18 -3.89 -6.68
N PHE A 244 13.00 -3.67 -5.38
CA PHE A 244 13.81 -4.32 -4.35
C PHE A 244 13.30 -5.72 -3.99
N LEU A 245 12.00 -5.95 -4.06
CA LEU A 245 11.37 -7.17 -3.55
C LEU A 245 11.43 -8.33 -4.56
N PRO A 246 11.55 -9.59 -4.12
CA PRO A 246 11.25 -10.76 -4.96
C PRO A 246 9.75 -10.81 -5.31
N LEU A 247 9.36 -11.68 -6.26
CA LEU A 247 7.93 -11.87 -6.57
C LEU A 247 7.20 -12.74 -5.55
N ASN A 248 7.93 -13.65 -4.92
CA ASN A 248 7.42 -14.62 -3.96
C ASN A 248 8.58 -15.20 -3.13
N ASN A 249 8.27 -15.97 -2.10
CA ASN A 249 9.25 -16.58 -1.18
C ASN A 249 10.09 -17.74 -1.76
N ARG A 250 9.95 -18.06 -3.05
CA ARG A 250 10.75 -19.09 -3.74
C ARG A 250 11.74 -18.49 -4.73
N GLU A 251 11.64 -17.21 -5.00
CA GLU A 251 12.53 -16.46 -5.87
C GLU A 251 13.39 -15.53 -5.03
N LYS A 252 14.64 -15.34 -5.46
CA LYS A 252 15.49 -14.32 -4.87
C LYS A 252 15.06 -12.94 -5.33
N ALA A 253 15.42 -11.92 -4.56
CA ALA A 253 15.30 -10.54 -4.99
C ALA A 253 15.95 -10.32 -6.37
N PRO A 254 15.38 -9.43 -7.20
CA PRO A 254 15.89 -9.19 -8.55
C PRO A 254 17.32 -8.63 -8.50
N VAL A 255 18.17 -9.13 -9.40
CA VAL A 255 19.51 -8.59 -9.64
C VAL A 255 19.42 -7.61 -10.81
N ARG A 256 19.91 -6.38 -10.62
CA ARG A 256 19.95 -5.37 -11.69
C ARG A 256 21.39 -5.02 -12.07
N PRO A 257 21.62 -4.50 -13.29
CA PRO A 257 22.87 -3.79 -13.58
C PRO A 257 23.09 -2.69 -12.53
N PHE A 258 24.31 -2.60 -12.02
CA PHE A 258 24.72 -1.57 -11.07
C PHE A 258 25.90 -0.80 -11.66
N PHE A 259 25.96 0.49 -11.33
CA PHE A 259 27.00 1.40 -11.81
C PHE A 259 27.87 1.90 -10.64
N ASP A 260 28.42 0.95 -9.88
CA ASP A 260 29.31 1.19 -8.73
C ASP A 260 30.52 0.23 -8.81
N ASP A 261 31.56 0.47 -8.00
CA ASP A 261 32.73 -0.41 -7.89
C ASP A 261 32.65 -1.21 -6.58
N PRO A 262 32.61 -2.56 -6.60
CA PRO A 262 32.63 -3.38 -5.40
C PRO A 262 33.88 -3.16 -4.53
N ASN A 263 34.95 -2.59 -5.09
CA ASN A 263 36.19 -2.24 -4.40
C ASN A 263 36.27 -0.76 -4.00
N ARG A 264 35.16 -0.01 -4.06
CA ARG A 264 35.11 1.40 -3.66
C ARG A 264 35.64 1.58 -2.23
N ILE A 265 36.56 2.53 -2.08
CA ILE A 265 37.14 2.89 -0.78
C ILE A 265 36.55 4.23 -0.35
N GLU A 266 35.83 4.22 0.77
CA GLU A 266 35.23 5.40 1.37
C GLU A 266 36.09 5.97 2.50
N LEU A 267 37.17 6.69 2.15
CA LEU A 267 38.12 7.28 3.10
C LEU A 267 37.47 8.21 4.13
N SER A 268 36.32 8.78 3.79
CA SER A 268 35.55 9.64 4.68
C SER A 268 35.02 8.89 5.92
N LEU A 269 34.83 7.57 5.83
CA LEU A 269 34.36 6.75 6.95
C LEU A 269 35.40 6.57 8.06
N ASP A 270 36.69 6.74 7.75
CA ASP A 270 37.78 6.73 8.75
C ASP A 270 37.61 7.83 9.81
N THR A 271 36.82 8.88 9.48
CA THR A 271 36.56 10.04 10.35
C THR A 271 35.09 10.18 10.76
N LEU A 272 34.23 9.22 10.43
CA LEU A 272 32.80 9.30 10.74
C LEU A 272 32.53 9.24 12.25
N ILE A 273 33.24 8.37 12.96
CA ILE A 273 33.07 8.19 14.41
C ILE A 273 33.83 9.31 15.14
N PRO A 274 33.16 10.18 15.93
CA PRO A 274 33.82 11.24 16.68
C PRO A 274 34.75 10.69 17.77
N GLU A 275 35.86 11.39 18.06
CA GLU A 275 36.76 11.02 19.15
C GLU A 275 36.10 11.11 20.53
N ASN A 276 35.18 12.07 20.71
CA ASN A 276 34.42 12.20 21.95
C ASN A 276 33.25 11.22 21.96
N PRO A 277 33.20 10.25 22.89
CA PRO A 277 32.14 9.23 22.92
C PRO A 277 30.74 9.80 23.22
N ASN A 278 30.63 11.06 23.65
CA ASN A 278 29.35 11.73 23.88
C ASN A 278 28.84 12.49 22.65
N THR A 279 29.61 12.53 21.56
CA THR A 279 29.21 13.19 20.32
C THR A 279 28.58 12.16 19.37
N PRO A 280 27.31 12.32 18.96
CA PRO A 280 26.68 11.42 18.01
C PRO A 280 27.18 11.67 16.59
N TYR A 281 26.91 10.72 15.69
CA TYR A 281 27.11 10.83 14.25
C TYR A 281 25.88 10.28 13.53
N ASP A 282 25.70 10.65 12.27
CA ASP A 282 24.58 10.15 11.47
C ASP A 282 24.90 8.79 10.87
N MET A 283 24.24 7.74 11.36
CA MET A 283 24.41 6.39 10.82
C MET A 283 23.95 6.28 9.36
N LYS A 284 23.06 7.16 8.89
CA LYS A 284 22.64 7.17 7.48
C LYS A 284 23.80 7.48 6.55
N GLU A 285 24.79 8.26 6.99
CA GLU A 285 26.00 8.54 6.20
C GLU A 285 26.77 7.25 5.87
N LEU A 286 26.89 6.34 6.83
CA LEU A 286 27.49 5.02 6.61
C LEU A 286 26.66 4.21 5.62
N ILE A 287 25.33 4.15 5.82
CA ILE A 287 24.43 3.35 4.99
C ILE A 287 24.52 3.78 3.53
N VAL A 288 24.39 5.07 3.23
CA VAL A 288 24.43 5.57 1.85
C VAL A 288 25.82 5.43 1.22
N LYS A 289 26.90 5.51 2.02
CA LYS A 289 28.24 5.28 1.51
C LYS A 289 28.53 3.81 1.23
N VAL A 290 27.88 2.87 1.90
CA VAL A 290 28.00 1.44 1.60
C VAL A 290 27.08 1.03 0.46
N ALA A 291 25.89 1.61 0.37
CA ALA A 291 24.92 1.29 -0.66
C ALA A 291 25.43 1.59 -2.08
N ASP A 292 25.14 0.69 -3.03
CA ASP A 292 25.33 0.95 -4.45
C ASP A 292 24.65 2.27 -4.83
N GLU A 293 25.38 3.14 -5.53
CA GLU A 293 24.85 4.41 -6.06
C GLU A 293 24.29 5.36 -4.97
N SER A 294 24.62 5.11 -3.70
CA SER A 294 24.03 5.79 -2.54
C SER A 294 22.51 5.69 -2.43
N ASP A 295 21.92 4.63 -3.01
CA ASP A 295 20.48 4.40 -3.05
C ASP A 295 20.01 3.64 -1.80
N PHE A 296 19.23 4.32 -0.95
CA PHE A 296 18.61 3.74 0.24
C PHE A 296 17.09 4.00 0.22
N TYR A 297 16.30 2.93 0.30
CA TYR A 297 14.85 2.99 0.47
C TYR A 297 14.52 2.72 1.94
N GLU A 298 14.34 3.79 2.71
CA GLU A 298 14.05 3.68 4.14
C GLU A 298 12.60 3.29 4.41
N ILE A 299 12.40 2.44 5.43
CA ILE A 299 11.09 2.01 5.92
C ILE A 299 10.87 2.59 7.31
N GLN A 300 9.69 3.16 7.53
CA GLN A 300 9.31 3.81 8.79
C GLN A 300 10.29 4.91 9.22
N GLU A 301 10.78 5.73 8.28
CA GLU A 301 11.74 6.82 8.55
C GLU A 301 11.24 7.76 9.68
N ASP A 302 9.94 8.01 9.73
CA ASP A 302 9.32 8.93 10.66
C ASP A 302 8.98 8.33 12.04
N PHE A 303 9.13 7.01 12.20
CA PHE A 303 8.81 6.26 13.42
C PHE A 303 10.07 5.61 14.03
N ALA A 304 10.16 5.63 15.37
CA ALA A 304 11.25 5.02 16.12
C ALA A 304 12.65 5.35 15.54
N LYS A 305 12.95 6.64 15.40
CA LYS A 305 14.14 7.16 14.69
C LYS A 305 15.48 6.77 15.33
N ASN A 306 15.48 6.16 16.51
CA ASN A 306 16.62 5.54 17.17
C ASN A 306 17.11 4.25 16.50
N ILE A 307 16.33 3.68 15.57
CA ILE A 307 16.75 2.61 14.68
C ILE A 307 16.34 2.90 13.23
N ILE A 308 17.22 2.58 12.29
CA ILE A 308 17.03 2.73 10.85
C ILE A 308 16.82 1.34 10.28
N VAL A 309 15.80 1.20 9.42
CA VAL A 309 15.57 -0.02 8.64
C VAL A 309 15.21 0.35 7.21
N GLY A 310 15.61 -0.46 6.24
CA GLY A 310 15.30 -0.20 4.84
C GLY A 310 16.13 -1.06 3.89
N PHE A 311 15.98 -0.82 2.59
CA PHE A 311 16.62 -1.59 1.55
C PHE A 311 17.72 -0.79 0.85
N ILE A 312 18.86 -1.44 0.61
CA ILE A 312 19.93 -0.97 -0.27
C ILE A 312 20.18 -2.02 -1.37
N ARG A 313 21.13 -1.74 -2.27
CA ARG A 313 21.77 -2.79 -3.07
C ARG A 313 23.27 -2.85 -2.82
N LEU A 314 23.83 -4.06 -3.00
CA LEU A 314 25.26 -4.32 -3.12
C LEU A 314 25.49 -5.25 -4.32
N GLU A 315 26.38 -4.83 -5.22
CA GLU A 315 26.62 -5.53 -6.50
C GLU A 315 25.30 -5.82 -7.27
N GLY A 316 24.35 -4.88 -7.19
CA GLY A 316 23.04 -4.98 -7.83
C GLY A 316 22.04 -5.92 -7.15
N GLN A 317 22.35 -6.50 -5.99
CA GLN A 317 21.46 -7.38 -5.22
C GLN A 317 20.84 -6.64 -4.03
N THR A 318 19.55 -6.87 -3.76
CA THR A 318 18.85 -6.26 -2.61
C THR A 318 19.41 -6.75 -1.28
N ILE A 319 19.65 -5.81 -0.35
CA ILE A 319 20.06 -6.10 1.03
C ILE A 319 19.16 -5.30 1.99
N GLY A 320 18.59 -5.98 2.98
CA GLY A 320 17.93 -5.34 4.12
C GLY A 320 18.95 -4.83 5.14
N VAL A 321 18.83 -3.57 5.54
CA VAL A 321 19.71 -2.92 6.52
C VAL A 321 18.95 -2.69 7.82
N VAL A 322 19.60 -2.99 8.96
CA VAL A 322 19.13 -2.61 10.30
C VAL A 322 20.30 -1.97 11.03
N ALA A 323 20.16 -0.72 11.47
CA ALA A 323 21.24 0.02 12.11
C ALA A 323 20.74 0.96 13.21
N ASN A 324 21.45 1.04 14.34
CA ASN A 324 21.16 2.01 15.40
C ASN A 324 21.47 3.44 14.92
N GLN A 325 20.70 4.43 15.38
CA GLN A 325 20.93 5.85 15.05
C GLN A 325 21.37 6.63 16.30
N PRO A 326 22.68 6.90 16.47
CA PRO A 326 23.21 7.63 17.63
C PRO A 326 22.59 9.03 17.82
N MET A 327 22.15 9.70 16.75
CA MET A 327 21.54 11.03 16.84
C MET A 327 20.20 11.05 17.58
N VAL A 328 19.55 9.89 17.78
CA VAL A 328 18.25 9.79 18.43
C VAL A 328 18.32 8.82 19.59
N LEU A 329 18.04 9.31 20.80
CA LEU A 329 18.10 8.53 22.04
C LEU A 329 19.41 7.74 22.21
N ALA A 330 20.53 8.29 21.70
CA ALA A 330 21.84 7.64 21.67
C ALA A 330 21.87 6.24 20.99
N GLY A 331 20.91 5.97 20.09
CA GLY A 331 20.79 4.67 19.41
C GLY A 331 20.26 3.54 20.30
N CYS A 332 19.74 3.85 21.50
CA CYS A 332 19.20 2.86 22.41
C CYS A 332 18.00 2.11 21.80
N LEU A 333 17.90 0.82 22.10
CA LEU A 333 16.73 0.02 21.80
C LEU A 333 15.63 0.25 22.85
N ASP A 334 14.39 0.33 22.37
CA ASP A 334 13.17 0.49 23.15
C ASP A 334 12.04 -0.35 22.53
N ILE A 335 10.82 -0.19 23.05
CA ILE A 335 9.64 -0.95 22.58
C ILE A 335 9.39 -0.73 21.08
N ASP A 336 9.45 0.53 20.64
CA ASP A 336 9.04 0.92 19.29
C ASP A 336 10.09 0.53 18.25
N SER A 337 11.37 0.83 18.52
CA SER A 337 12.49 0.40 17.69
C SER A 337 12.60 -1.13 17.60
N SER A 338 12.34 -1.84 18.70
CA SER A 338 12.33 -3.31 18.70
C SER A 338 11.22 -3.86 17.81
N ARG A 339 10.01 -3.30 17.86
CA ARG A 339 8.88 -3.72 17.00
C ARG A 339 9.15 -3.41 15.53
N LYS A 340 9.65 -2.21 15.23
CA LYS A 340 10.05 -1.77 13.87
C LYS A 340 11.07 -2.74 13.27
N ALA A 341 12.19 -2.96 13.94
CA ALA A 341 13.25 -3.82 13.44
C ALA A 341 12.84 -5.30 13.38
N ALA A 342 12.11 -5.81 14.38
CA ALA A 342 11.68 -7.22 14.39
C ALA A 342 10.77 -7.56 13.21
N ARG A 343 9.81 -6.69 12.86
CA ARG A 343 8.95 -6.92 11.69
C ARG A 343 9.73 -6.86 10.39
N PHE A 344 10.64 -5.90 10.26
CA PHE A 344 11.48 -5.75 9.08
C PHE A 344 12.39 -6.96 8.84
N VAL A 345 13.08 -7.45 9.89
CA VAL A 345 13.92 -8.65 9.82
C VAL A 345 13.10 -9.87 9.41
N ARG A 346 11.93 -10.08 10.01
CA ARG A 346 11.05 -11.21 9.66
C ARG A 346 10.53 -11.14 8.23
N PHE A 347 10.26 -9.93 7.73
CA PHE A 347 9.88 -9.74 6.33
C PHE A 347 11.03 -10.14 5.40
N CYS A 348 12.24 -9.63 5.65
CA CYS A 348 13.40 -9.97 4.83
C CYS A 348 13.66 -11.48 4.84
N ASP A 349 13.67 -12.12 6.02
CA ASP A 349 13.87 -13.57 6.17
C ASP A 349 12.81 -14.41 5.44
N ALA A 350 11.54 -13.97 5.44
CA ALA A 350 10.47 -14.66 4.74
C ALA A 350 10.59 -14.60 3.20
N PHE A 351 11.41 -13.69 2.67
CA PHE A 351 11.55 -13.41 1.25
C PHE A 351 13.01 -13.48 0.76
N GLU A 352 13.88 -14.20 1.49
CA GLU A 352 15.31 -14.47 1.18
C GLU A 352 16.18 -13.22 0.93
#